data_AF-A0A1M7RJY2-F1
#
_entry.id   AF-A0A1M7RJY2-F1
#
_cell.length_a   1.000
_cell.length_b   1.000
_cell.length_c   1.000
_cell.angle_alpha   90.00
_cell.angle_beta   90.00
_cell.angle_gamma   90.00
#
_symmetry.space_group_name_H-M   'P 1'
#
loop_
_entity.id
_entity.type
_entity.pdbx_description
1 polymer ?
#
loop_
_entity_poly.entity_id
_entity_poly.type
_entity_poly.pdbx_seq_one_letter_code
_entity_poly.pdbx_strand_id
1 'polypeptide(L)'
;MVEGAEAGEQAHELSRWSVEELEVYVAVHRGAVLETVREVAQSQAYRSDLPRNHRRRWAALALLANDRQRSDDAWGQTRKISQDLHLRTWVAEHLGPDADPAVKPTEIAADTLAALTLEPSDALTMSINWRELPVEQIGLLRRHKNLTAHLSRLIELLPSGPEKDQLAVWIAVRGHLP
;
A
#
# COMPACT_ATOMS: atom_id res chain seq x y z
N MET A 1 -27.24 1.35 6.04
CA MET A 1 -27.13 2.28 4.88
C MET A 1 -26.87 3.74 5.29
N VAL A 2 -26.62 4.06 6.58
CA VAL A 2 -26.34 5.44 7.04
C VAL A 2 -24.83 5.73 7.13
N GLU A 3 -23.99 4.74 7.48
CA GLU A 3 -22.53 4.91 7.57
C GLU A 3 -21.85 5.34 6.26
N GLY A 4 -22.40 4.97 5.10
CA GLY A 4 -21.82 5.34 3.81
C GLY A 4 -22.02 6.81 3.42
N ALA A 5 -23.06 7.47 3.95
CA ALA A 5 -23.33 8.87 3.67
C ALA A 5 -22.45 9.80 4.53
N GLU A 6 -22.29 9.47 5.81
CA GLU A 6 -21.41 10.22 6.73
C GLU A 6 -19.93 10.12 6.33
N ALA A 7 -19.47 8.95 5.91
CA ALA A 7 -18.10 8.77 5.41
C ALA A 7 -17.84 9.61 4.14
N GLY A 8 -18.83 9.69 3.24
CA GLY A 8 -18.73 10.49 2.01
C GLY A 8 -18.74 11.99 2.27
N GLU A 9 -19.56 12.46 3.20
CA GLU A 9 -19.59 13.88 3.61
C GLU A 9 -18.28 14.29 4.28
N GLN A 10 -17.76 13.46 5.18
CA GLN A 10 -16.47 13.70 5.84
C GLN A 10 -15.30 13.72 4.85
N ALA A 11 -15.28 12.82 3.86
CA ALA A 11 -14.26 12.82 2.81
C ALA A 11 -14.32 14.11 1.97
N HIS A 12 -15.54 14.58 1.65
CA HIS A 12 -15.74 15.81 0.90
C HIS A 12 -15.27 17.05 1.69
N GLU A 13 -15.57 17.12 2.99
CA GLU A 13 -15.08 18.20 3.85
C GLU A 13 -13.56 18.23 3.95
N LEU A 14 -12.94 17.08 4.27
CA LEU A 14 -11.48 16.96 4.40
C LEU A 14 -10.76 17.23 3.07
N SER A 15 -11.39 16.94 1.93
CA SER A 15 -10.81 17.22 0.60
C SER A 15 -10.61 18.71 0.30
N ARG A 16 -11.29 19.59 1.04
CA ARG A 16 -11.17 21.05 0.91
C ARG A 16 -10.04 21.64 1.76
N TRP A 17 -9.50 20.85 2.69
CA TRP A 17 -8.44 21.29 3.59
C TRP A 17 -7.09 21.28 2.87
N SER A 18 -6.22 22.20 3.26
CA SER A 18 -4.83 22.25 2.80
C SER A 18 -4.00 21.09 3.37
N VAL A 19 -2.83 20.84 2.78
CA VAL A 19 -1.93 19.79 3.27
C VAL A 19 -1.43 20.10 4.67
N GLU A 20 -1.17 21.37 4.98
CA GLU A 20 -0.76 21.86 6.30
C GLU A 20 -1.83 21.59 7.37
N GLU A 21 -3.10 21.88 7.06
CA GLU A 21 -4.21 21.65 7.99
C GLU A 21 -4.36 20.16 8.30
N LEU A 22 -4.25 19.30 7.29
CA LEU A 22 -4.33 17.86 7.48
C LEU A 22 -3.08 17.28 8.15
N GLU A 23 -1.88 17.83 7.92
CA GLU A 23 -0.66 17.49 8.66
C GLU A 23 -0.85 17.71 10.18
N VAL A 24 -1.38 18.88 10.57
CA VAL A 24 -1.71 19.19 11.97
C VAL A 24 -2.80 18.26 12.49
N TYR A 25 -3.83 17.98 11.69
CA TYR A 25 -4.92 17.09 12.06
C TYR A 25 -4.42 15.66 12.36
N VAL A 26 -3.61 15.08 11.47
CA VAL A 26 -3.05 13.73 11.62
C VAL A 26 -2.09 13.64 12.81
N ALA A 27 -1.41 14.73 13.17
CA ALA A 27 -0.53 14.76 14.33
C ALA A 27 -1.27 14.47 15.65
N VAL A 28 -2.52 14.93 15.79
CA VAL A 28 -3.29 14.82 17.04
C VAL A 28 -4.40 13.77 17.02
N HIS A 29 -4.81 13.28 15.84
CA HIS A 29 -5.84 12.26 15.70
C HIS A 29 -5.28 10.85 15.50
N ARG A 30 -6.13 9.84 15.78
CA ARG A 30 -5.86 8.41 15.63
C ARG A 30 -7.13 7.69 15.16
N GLY A 31 -6.98 6.45 14.69
CA GLY A 31 -8.11 5.55 14.43
C GLY A 31 -8.73 5.73 13.04
N ALA A 32 -10.01 5.40 12.92
CA ALA A 32 -10.70 5.21 11.64
C ALA A 32 -10.71 6.46 10.74
N VAL A 33 -10.79 7.67 11.33
CA VAL A 33 -10.78 8.94 10.58
C VAL A 33 -9.53 9.13 9.72
N LEU A 34 -8.41 8.50 10.12
CA LEU A 34 -7.17 8.56 9.36
C LEU A 34 -7.24 7.76 8.04
N GLU A 35 -8.20 6.84 7.87
CA GLU A 35 -8.44 6.20 6.57
C GLU A 35 -8.89 7.25 5.56
N THR A 36 -9.86 8.09 5.94
CA THR A 36 -10.38 9.15 5.07
C THR A 36 -9.29 10.16 4.72
N VAL A 37 -8.46 10.56 5.70
CA VAL A 37 -7.33 11.45 5.44
C VAL A 37 -6.32 10.79 4.48
N ARG A 38 -6.01 9.50 4.68
CA ARG A 38 -5.12 8.73 3.79
C ARG A 38 -5.65 8.72 2.36
N GLU A 39 -6.94 8.48 2.16
CA GLU A 39 -7.59 8.44 0.85
C GLU A 39 -7.57 9.80 0.14
N VAL A 40 -7.93 10.86 0.87
CA VAL A 40 -7.88 12.24 0.37
C VAL A 40 -6.44 12.59 -0.03
N ALA A 41 -5.48 12.36 0.86
CA ALA A 41 -4.08 12.68 0.61
C ALA A 41 -3.50 11.88 -0.57
N GLN A 42 -3.80 10.59 -0.68
CA GLN A 42 -3.40 9.77 -1.83
C GLN A 42 -4.01 10.29 -3.14
N SER A 43 -5.30 10.65 -3.12
CA SER A 43 -5.98 11.21 -4.30
C SER A 43 -5.33 12.51 -4.76
N GLN A 44 -4.98 13.41 -3.83
CA GLN A 44 -4.24 14.64 -4.13
C GLN A 44 -2.81 14.35 -4.63
N ALA A 45 -2.11 13.36 -4.08
CA ALA A 45 -0.79 12.97 -4.58
C ALA A 45 -0.84 12.53 -6.05
N TYR A 46 -1.91 11.85 -6.48
CA TYR A 46 -2.07 11.33 -7.83
C TYR A 46 -2.39 12.41 -8.88
N ARG A 47 -2.86 13.58 -8.46
CA ARG A 47 -3.19 14.70 -9.35
C ARG A 47 -1.97 15.21 -10.12
N SER A 48 -2.02 15.09 -11.45
CA SER A 48 -0.93 15.51 -12.34
C SER A 48 -0.84 17.02 -12.52
N ASP A 49 -1.90 17.77 -12.19
CA ASP A 49 -1.96 19.23 -12.27
C ASP A 49 -1.24 19.93 -11.09
N LEU A 50 -0.88 19.19 -10.04
CA LEU A 50 -0.13 19.72 -8.91
C LEU A 50 1.40 19.67 -9.13
N PRO A 51 2.17 20.64 -8.61
CA PRO A 51 3.62 20.58 -8.65
C PRO A 51 4.17 19.34 -7.93
N ARG A 52 5.27 18.77 -8.44
CA ARG A 52 5.90 17.54 -7.91
C ARG A 52 6.10 17.57 -6.38
N ASN A 53 6.61 18.68 -5.83
CA ASN A 53 6.85 18.81 -4.40
C ASN A 53 5.56 18.80 -3.56
N HIS A 54 4.47 19.36 -4.10
CA HIS A 54 3.16 19.30 -3.44
C HIS A 54 2.62 17.87 -3.44
N ARG A 55 2.72 17.17 -4.57
CA ARG A 55 2.33 15.75 -4.67
C ARG A 55 3.13 14.86 -3.71
N ARG A 56 4.42 15.15 -3.52
CA ARG A 56 5.27 14.46 -2.53
C ARG A 56 4.81 14.69 -1.09
N ARG A 57 4.48 15.93 -0.70
CA ARG A 57 3.91 16.20 0.64
C ARG A 57 2.60 15.46 0.87
N TRP A 58 1.71 15.46 -0.12
CA TRP A 58 0.48 14.68 -0.05
C TRP A 58 0.72 13.17 0.10
N ALA A 59 1.68 12.61 -0.63
CA ALA A 59 2.05 11.21 -0.49
C ALA A 59 2.62 10.91 0.91
N ALA A 60 3.51 11.77 1.43
CA ALA A 60 4.06 11.63 2.78
C ALA A 60 2.96 11.69 3.85
N LEU A 61 1.98 12.59 3.70
CA LEU A 61 0.82 12.68 4.58
C LEU A 61 -0.03 11.41 4.52
N ALA A 62 -0.25 10.83 3.34
CA ALA A 62 -0.98 9.58 3.20
C ALA A 62 -0.25 8.42 3.90
N LEU A 63 1.07 8.31 3.75
CA LEU A 63 1.89 7.30 4.46
C LEU A 63 1.83 7.50 5.98
N LEU A 64 1.94 8.74 6.45
CA LEU A 64 1.82 9.07 7.87
C LEU A 64 0.43 8.74 8.42
N ALA A 65 -0.63 9.08 7.70
CA ALA A 65 -1.99 8.74 8.09
C ALA A 65 -2.16 7.23 8.21
N ASN A 66 -1.67 6.47 7.20
CA ASN A 66 -1.68 5.01 7.19
C ASN A 66 -0.94 4.43 8.40
N ASP A 67 0.31 4.84 8.67
CA ASP A 67 1.09 4.38 9.82
C ASP A 67 0.33 4.56 11.14
N ARG A 68 -0.28 5.72 11.33
CA ARG A 68 -0.99 6.11 12.55
C ARG A 68 -2.37 5.45 12.73
N GLN A 69 -2.90 4.76 11.72
CA GLN A 69 -4.12 3.98 11.85
C GLN A 69 -3.92 2.80 12.80
N ARG A 70 -4.93 2.49 13.60
CA ARG A 70 -4.95 1.23 14.36
C ARG A 70 -5.36 0.09 13.43
N SER A 71 -4.81 -1.09 13.67
CA SER A 71 -5.27 -2.33 13.05
C SER A 71 -5.27 -3.39 14.13
N ASP A 72 -6.46 -3.90 14.43
CA ASP A 72 -6.67 -4.79 15.57
C ASP A 72 -6.56 -6.28 15.16
N ASP A 73 -6.45 -6.56 13.85
CA ASP A 73 -6.29 -7.90 13.31
C ASP A 73 -5.25 -7.97 12.17
N ALA A 74 -4.89 -9.20 11.81
CA ALA A 74 -3.91 -9.48 10.76
C ALA A 74 -4.35 -8.98 9.37
N TRP A 75 -5.65 -8.89 9.11
CA TRP A 75 -6.17 -8.41 7.83
C TRP A 75 -5.97 -6.90 7.69
N GLY A 76 -6.29 -6.14 8.74
CA GLY A 76 -6.03 -4.72 8.85
C GLY A 76 -4.54 -4.42 8.71
N GLN A 77 -3.68 -5.17 9.40
CA GLN A 77 -2.24 -4.98 9.30
C GLN A 77 -1.70 -5.25 7.89
N THR A 78 -2.10 -6.35 7.24
CA THR A 78 -1.69 -6.64 5.86
C THR A 78 -2.22 -5.60 4.87
N ARG A 79 -3.45 -5.13 5.06
CA ARG A 79 -4.03 -4.07 4.23
C ARG A 79 -3.21 -2.78 4.32
N LYS A 80 -2.85 -2.35 5.53
CA LYS A 80 -1.99 -1.18 5.74
C LYS A 80 -0.65 -1.32 5.02
N ILE A 81 0.02 -2.47 5.16
CA ILE A 81 1.31 -2.75 4.51
C ILE A 81 1.15 -2.71 2.98
N SER A 82 0.11 -3.35 2.44
CA SER A 82 -0.16 -3.35 1.00
C SER A 82 -0.42 -1.94 0.45
N GLN A 83 -1.19 -1.12 1.18
CA GLN A 83 -1.45 0.28 0.82
C GLN A 83 -0.16 1.12 0.85
N ASP A 84 0.69 0.92 1.87
CA ASP A 84 1.99 1.58 2.02
C ASP A 84 2.92 1.27 0.85
N LEU A 85 3.13 -0.03 0.57
CA LEU A 85 4.00 -0.50 -0.51
C LEU A 85 3.51 -0.04 -1.89
N HIS A 86 2.19 -0.05 -2.12
CA HIS A 86 1.62 0.43 -3.38
C HIS A 86 1.86 1.92 -3.58
N LEU A 87 1.65 2.74 -2.54
CA LEU A 87 1.88 4.17 -2.62
C LEU A 87 3.36 4.50 -2.79
N ARG A 88 4.26 3.86 -2.02
CA ARG A 88 5.71 4.05 -2.15
C ARG A 88 6.22 3.68 -3.54
N THR A 89 5.73 2.57 -4.10
CA THR A 89 6.06 2.17 -5.48
C THR A 89 5.59 3.22 -6.48
N TRP A 90 4.36 3.70 -6.33
CA TRP A 90 3.82 4.74 -7.22
C TRP A 90 4.65 6.05 -7.12
N VAL A 91 5.05 6.46 -5.90
CA VAL A 91 5.90 7.64 -5.68
C VAL A 91 7.26 7.45 -6.35
N ALA A 92 7.89 6.30 -6.19
CA ALA A 92 9.17 5.97 -6.82
C ALA A 92 9.08 6.06 -8.36
N GLU A 93 8.01 5.50 -8.94
CA GLU A 93 7.77 5.47 -10.38
C GLU A 93 7.48 6.86 -10.97
N HIS A 94 6.56 7.62 -10.35
CA HIS A 94 6.00 8.84 -10.95
C HIS A 94 6.65 10.12 -10.46
N LEU A 95 7.13 10.12 -9.22
CA LEU A 95 7.74 11.28 -8.59
C LEU A 95 9.23 11.09 -8.40
N GLY A 96 9.81 9.95 -8.82
CA GLY A 96 11.21 9.60 -8.67
C GLY A 96 11.65 9.41 -7.22
N PRO A 97 12.72 8.63 -6.97
CA PRO A 97 13.29 8.53 -5.64
C PRO A 97 13.70 9.93 -5.16
N ASP A 98 13.23 10.31 -3.97
CA ASP A 98 13.72 11.50 -3.28
C ASP A 98 14.92 11.13 -2.37
N ALA A 99 15.38 12.07 -1.56
CA ALA A 99 16.30 11.77 -0.46
C ALA A 99 15.71 10.80 0.58
N ASP A 100 14.38 10.64 0.63
CA ASP A 100 13.71 9.73 1.54
C ASP A 100 14.05 8.26 1.19
N PRO A 101 14.76 7.53 2.08
CA PRO A 101 15.10 6.14 1.86
C PRO A 101 13.86 5.26 1.68
N ALA A 102 12.75 5.57 2.36
CA ALA A 102 11.55 4.73 2.33
C ALA A 102 10.99 4.59 0.91
N VAL A 103 11.14 5.58 0.03
CA VAL A 103 10.62 5.50 -1.35
C VAL A 103 11.64 4.94 -2.35
N LYS A 104 12.81 4.46 -1.89
CA LYS A 104 13.79 3.82 -2.78
C LYS A 104 13.29 2.44 -3.20
N PRO A 105 13.39 2.07 -4.51
CA PRO A 105 12.94 0.76 -4.99
C PRO A 105 13.49 -0.43 -4.20
N THR A 106 14.76 -0.40 -3.80
CA THR A 106 15.41 -1.49 -3.04
C THR A 106 14.82 -1.67 -1.64
N GLU A 107 14.49 -0.58 -0.94
CA GLU A 107 13.86 -0.63 0.38
C GLU A 107 12.42 -1.15 0.27
N ILE A 108 11.69 -0.71 -0.75
CA ILE A 108 10.33 -1.21 -1.02
C ILE A 108 10.37 -2.72 -1.32
N ALA A 109 11.38 -3.18 -2.07
CA ALA A 109 11.55 -4.60 -2.36
C ALA A 109 11.83 -5.42 -1.09
N ALA A 110 12.75 -4.96 -0.25
CA ALA A 110 13.07 -5.59 1.03
C ALA A 110 11.84 -5.66 1.95
N ASP A 111 11.11 -4.56 2.11
CA ASP A 111 9.89 -4.52 2.92
C ASP A 111 8.79 -5.42 2.35
N THR A 112 8.68 -5.51 1.01
CA THR A 112 7.73 -6.42 0.37
C THR A 112 8.06 -7.88 0.69
N LEU A 113 9.33 -8.27 0.53
CA LEU A 113 9.78 -9.63 0.83
C LEU A 113 9.60 -9.96 2.31
N ALA A 114 9.91 -9.03 3.22
CA ALA A 114 9.72 -9.20 4.65
C ALA A 114 8.23 -9.36 5.06
N ALA A 115 7.30 -8.80 4.29
CA ALA A 115 5.87 -8.92 4.53
C ALA A 115 5.25 -10.23 4.03
N LEU A 116 5.94 -10.96 3.14
CA LEU A 116 5.48 -12.23 2.60
C LEU A 116 5.83 -13.35 3.58
N THR A 117 4.80 -14.06 4.06
CA THR A 117 4.98 -15.08 5.11
C THR A 117 5.01 -16.50 4.57
N LEU A 118 4.68 -16.68 3.29
CA LEU A 118 4.78 -17.95 2.57
C LEU A 118 6.01 -17.94 1.68
N GLU A 119 6.57 -19.11 1.40
CA GLU A 119 7.49 -19.27 0.27
C GLU A 119 6.70 -19.32 -1.05
N PRO A 120 7.28 -18.88 -2.19
CA PRO A 120 6.59 -18.91 -3.48
C PRO A 120 6.09 -20.31 -3.88
N SER A 121 6.85 -21.37 -3.60
CA SER A 121 6.48 -22.76 -3.90
C SER A 121 5.25 -23.21 -3.11
N ASP A 122 5.15 -22.80 -1.85
CA ASP A 122 4.06 -23.17 -0.97
C ASP A 122 2.78 -22.44 -1.39
N ALA A 123 2.89 -21.14 -1.65
CA ALA A 123 1.80 -20.33 -2.17
C ALA A 123 1.25 -20.88 -3.51
N LEU A 124 2.15 -21.30 -4.42
CA LEU A 124 1.75 -21.93 -5.66
C LEU A 124 1.05 -23.28 -5.44
N THR A 125 1.59 -24.15 -4.59
CA THR A 125 0.99 -25.45 -4.27
C THR A 125 -0.41 -25.29 -3.68
N MET A 126 -0.56 -24.39 -2.71
CA MET A 126 -1.86 -24.06 -2.13
C MET A 126 -2.85 -23.49 -3.16
N SER A 127 -2.36 -22.77 -4.18
CA SER A 127 -3.23 -22.14 -5.18
C SER A 127 -3.93 -23.12 -6.13
N ILE A 128 -3.38 -24.32 -6.35
CA ILE A 128 -3.90 -25.29 -7.34
C ILE A 128 -5.37 -25.65 -7.05
N ASN A 129 -5.68 -25.94 -5.78
CA ASN A 129 -7.02 -26.31 -5.32
C ASN A 129 -7.53 -25.37 -4.22
N TRP A 130 -7.26 -24.07 -4.35
CA TRP A 130 -7.53 -23.11 -3.27
C TRP A 130 -8.99 -23.11 -2.77
N ARG A 131 -9.95 -23.48 -3.63
CA ARG A 131 -11.38 -23.54 -3.28
C ARG A 131 -11.72 -24.61 -2.25
N GLU A 132 -10.87 -25.61 -2.09
CA GLU A 132 -11.03 -26.71 -1.13
C GLU A 132 -10.34 -26.42 0.20
N LEU A 133 -9.55 -25.34 0.28
CA LEU A 133 -8.84 -24.97 1.49
C LEU A 133 -9.77 -24.36 2.55
N PRO A 134 -9.41 -24.44 3.84
CA PRO A 134 -10.05 -23.66 4.89
C PRO A 134 -10.05 -22.15 4.58
N VAL A 135 -11.09 -21.44 5.04
CA VAL A 135 -11.30 -20.01 4.76
C VAL A 135 -10.09 -19.16 5.17
N GLU A 136 -9.41 -19.52 6.25
CA GLU A 136 -8.23 -18.84 6.77
C GLU A 136 -7.05 -18.91 5.79
N GLN A 137 -6.87 -20.06 5.14
CA GLN A 137 -5.83 -20.29 4.14
C GLN A 137 -6.15 -19.58 2.82
N ILE A 138 -7.42 -19.56 2.41
CA ILE A 138 -7.86 -18.74 1.27
C ILE A 138 -7.57 -17.26 1.56
N GLY A 139 -7.89 -16.81 2.77
CA GLY A 139 -7.58 -15.46 3.24
C GLY A 139 -6.08 -15.16 3.19
N LEU A 140 -5.23 -16.12 3.59
CA LEU A 140 -3.77 -16.00 3.50
C LEU A 140 -3.30 -15.80 2.05
N LEU A 141 -3.82 -16.59 1.10
CA LEU A 141 -3.45 -16.45 -0.32
C LEU A 141 -3.90 -15.10 -0.90
N ARG A 142 -5.11 -14.65 -0.56
CA ARG A 142 -5.61 -13.31 -0.97
C ARG A 142 -4.75 -12.18 -0.40
N ARG A 143 -4.31 -12.32 0.85
CA ARG A 143 -3.36 -11.38 1.48
C ARG A 143 -2.05 -11.29 0.70
N HIS A 144 -1.46 -12.43 0.31
CA HIS A 144 -0.25 -12.46 -0.51
C HIS A 144 -0.47 -11.86 -1.90
N LYS A 145 -1.63 -12.09 -2.52
CA LYS A 145 -1.99 -11.48 -3.82
C LYS A 145 -2.06 -9.95 -3.75
N ASN A 146 -2.57 -9.42 -2.65
CA ASN A 146 -2.64 -7.98 -2.41
C ASN A 146 -1.26 -7.38 -2.09
N LEU A 147 -0.45 -8.07 -1.26
CA LEU A 147 0.92 -7.66 -0.95
C LEU A 147 1.82 -7.64 -2.20
N THR A 148 1.52 -8.43 -3.22
CA THR A 148 2.30 -8.51 -4.46
C THR A 148 1.73 -7.66 -5.61
N ALA A 149 0.68 -6.88 -5.37
CA ALA A 149 -0.02 -6.14 -6.43
C ALA A 149 0.82 -5.05 -7.12
N HIS A 150 1.82 -4.49 -6.44
CA HIS A 150 2.70 -3.44 -6.98
C HIS A 150 3.92 -3.98 -7.73
N LEU A 151 4.19 -5.29 -7.66
CA LEU A 151 5.48 -5.85 -8.10
C LEU A 151 5.82 -5.59 -9.57
N SER A 152 4.84 -5.67 -10.47
CA SER A 152 5.09 -5.42 -11.90
C SER A 152 5.59 -4.01 -12.20
N ARG A 153 5.26 -3.02 -11.34
CA ARG A 153 5.81 -1.65 -11.46
C ARG A 153 7.16 -1.55 -10.77
N LEU A 154 7.28 -2.14 -9.58
CA LEU A 154 8.51 -2.10 -8.79
C LEU A 154 9.69 -2.76 -9.51
N ILE A 155 9.46 -3.89 -10.19
CA ILE A 155 10.54 -4.68 -10.82
C ILE A 155 11.27 -3.92 -11.92
N GLU A 156 10.58 -3.02 -12.62
CA GLU A 156 11.16 -2.15 -13.66
C GLU A 156 12.10 -1.08 -13.08
N LEU A 157 11.91 -0.72 -11.81
CA LEU A 157 12.72 0.27 -11.10
C LEU A 157 13.94 -0.34 -10.40
N LEU A 158 13.99 -1.67 -10.27
CA LEU A 158 15.04 -2.37 -9.55
C LEU A 158 16.27 -2.62 -10.43
N PRO A 159 17.49 -2.43 -9.90
CA PRO A 159 18.69 -2.96 -10.52
C PRO A 159 18.65 -4.50 -10.54
N SER A 160 19.41 -5.12 -11.45
CA SER A 160 19.60 -6.58 -11.43
C SER A 160 20.23 -7.01 -10.10
N GLY A 161 19.71 -8.09 -9.51
CA GLY A 161 20.15 -8.57 -8.20
C GLY A 161 19.17 -9.59 -7.60
N PRO A 162 19.55 -10.20 -6.47
CA PRO A 162 18.79 -11.28 -5.86
C PRO A 162 17.37 -10.87 -5.46
N GLU A 163 17.15 -9.63 -5.00
CA GLU A 163 15.81 -9.14 -4.68
C GLU A 163 14.93 -9.06 -5.92
N LYS A 164 15.49 -8.61 -7.06
CA LYS A 164 14.77 -8.55 -8.34
C LYS A 164 14.38 -9.95 -8.81
N ASP A 165 15.28 -10.92 -8.69
CA ASP A 165 15.04 -12.31 -9.08
C ASP A 165 13.95 -12.95 -8.20
N GLN A 166 14.01 -12.73 -6.87
CA GLN A 166 12.99 -13.22 -5.94
C GLN A 166 11.61 -12.62 -6.23
N LEU A 167 11.54 -11.31 -6.49
CA LEU A 167 10.29 -10.65 -6.83
C LEU A 167 9.74 -11.11 -8.19
N ALA A 168 10.59 -11.45 -9.16
CA ALA A 168 10.17 -12.03 -10.42
C ALA A 168 9.42 -13.36 -10.22
N VAL A 169 9.91 -14.21 -9.31
CA VAL A 169 9.23 -15.46 -8.93
C VAL A 169 7.85 -15.17 -8.34
N TRP A 170 7.75 -14.17 -7.45
CA TRP A 170 6.47 -13.76 -6.88
C TRP A 170 5.49 -13.20 -7.90
N ILE A 171 5.95 -12.47 -8.91
CA ILE A 171 5.10 -12.01 -10.02
C ILE A 171 4.46 -13.20 -10.75
N ALA A 172 5.25 -14.25 -11.02
CA ALA A 172 4.72 -15.46 -11.66
C ALA A 172 3.69 -16.17 -10.76
N VAL A 173 4.00 -16.38 -9.48
CA VAL A 173 3.09 -17.02 -8.51
C VAL A 173 1.79 -16.23 -8.34
N ARG A 174 1.86 -14.90 -8.32
CA ARG A 174 0.69 -14.01 -8.15
C ARG A 174 -0.43 -14.30 -9.15
N GLY A 175 -0.09 -14.67 -10.38
CA GLY A 175 -1.07 -15.01 -11.43
C GLY A 175 -1.97 -16.19 -11.07
N HIS A 176 -1.53 -17.05 -10.15
CA HIS A 176 -2.27 -18.24 -9.71
C HIS A 176 -3.06 -18.03 -8.42
N LEU A 177 -2.75 -16.98 -7.65
CA LEU A 177 -3.40 -16.72 -6.38
C LEU A 177 -4.88 -16.32 -6.57
N PRO A 178 -5.79 -16.70 -5.65
CA PRO A 178 -7.21 -16.34 -5.67
C PRO A 178 -7.45 -14.83 -5.54
#